data_AF-A0A7J7DMQ9-F1
#
_entry.id   AF-A0A7J7DMQ9-F1
#
_cell.length_a   1.000
_cell.length_b   1.000
_cell.length_c   1.000
_cell.angle_alpha   90.00
_cell.angle_beta   90.00
_cell.angle_gamma   90.00
#
_symmetry.space_group_name_H-M   'P 1'
#
loop_
_entity.id
_entity.type
_entity.pdbx_description
1 polymer ?
#
loop_
_entity_poly.entity_id
_entity_poly.type
_entity_poly.pdbx_seq_one_letter_code
_entity_poly.pdbx_strand_id
1 'polypeptide(L)'
;METTALMQFLRSFCDNSCWKFAVFWKVRLGSPMILNWEVGYVHHLRPIESMEIIAKNIFGNTMDDTFLPQCEASMYDGRSGEHPINLVVADMSRLQYAWGEGVVGEVACTGCHCWVTIEDILTCVAMGYKCPEEWLLQFAAGIKTILLVPLLPHGVLQLGSLEEISGYRGSGSN
;
A
#
# COMPACT_ATOMS: atom_id res chain seq x y z
N MET A 1 3.98 12.71 21.85
CA MET A 1 5.01 11.67 22.07
C MET A 1 4.60 10.35 21.43
N GLU A 2 3.35 9.86 21.61
CA GLU A 2 2.88 8.60 21.00
C GLU A 2 2.98 8.54 19.47
N THR A 3 2.60 9.61 18.76
CA THR A 3 2.64 9.65 17.28
C THR A 3 4.06 9.49 16.74
N THR A 4 5.07 9.99 17.45
CA THR A 4 6.49 9.87 17.06
C THR A 4 6.97 8.42 17.20
N ALA A 5 6.58 7.72 18.28
CA ALA A 5 6.94 6.32 18.46
C ALA A 5 6.26 5.41 17.43
N LEU A 6 4.97 5.65 17.15
CA LEU A 6 4.24 4.91 16.12
C LEU A 6 4.80 5.17 14.72
N MET A 7 5.19 6.41 14.41
CA MET A 7 5.88 6.72 13.16
C MET A 7 7.21 5.99 13.01
N GLN A 8 8.02 5.90 14.08
CA GLN A 8 9.27 5.13 14.07
C GLN A 8 9.02 3.62 13.92
N PHE A 9 7.96 3.11 14.55
CA PHE A 9 7.51 1.73 14.36
C PHE A 9 7.14 1.46 12.90
N LEU A 10 6.32 2.30 12.27
CA LEU A 10 5.96 2.17 10.85
C LEU A 10 7.19 2.25 9.94
N ARG A 11 8.08 3.21 10.20
CA ARG A 11 9.36 3.35 9.49
C ARG A 11 10.18 2.06 9.55
N SER A 12 10.24 1.40 10.70
CA SER A 12 11.02 0.16 10.86
C SER A 12 10.58 -0.99 9.96
N PHE A 13 9.31 -1.01 9.51
CA PHE A 13 8.84 -1.99 8.53
C PHE A 13 9.33 -1.70 7.12
N CYS A 14 9.60 -0.43 6.79
CA CYS A 14 9.97 -0.01 5.44
C CYS A 14 11.49 0.12 5.25
N ASP A 15 12.22 0.46 6.31
CA ASP A 15 13.67 0.62 6.23
C ASP A 15 14.33 -0.75 5.98
N ASN A 16 15.12 -0.84 4.90
CA ASN A 16 15.79 -2.06 4.43
C ASN A 16 14.85 -3.26 4.14
N SER A 17 13.60 -2.99 3.74
CA SER A 17 12.65 -4.04 3.36
C SER A 17 12.02 -3.78 1.97
N CYS A 18 11.19 -4.73 1.53
CA CYS A 18 10.38 -4.60 0.32
C CYS A 18 9.16 -3.67 0.48
N TRP A 19 8.76 -3.35 1.72
CA TRP A 19 7.58 -2.53 2.00
C TRP A 19 7.86 -1.06 1.72
N LYS A 20 7.11 -0.47 0.79
CA LYS A 20 7.26 0.93 0.37
C LYS A 20 6.38 1.90 1.14
N PHE A 21 5.31 1.41 1.73
CA PHE A 21 4.57 2.19 2.71
C PHE A 21 4.06 1.30 3.84
N ALA A 22 3.79 1.96 4.97
CA ALA A 22 3.16 1.38 6.13
C ALA A 22 2.10 2.35 6.68
N VAL A 23 0.96 1.82 7.10
CA VAL A 23 -0.20 2.58 7.56
C VAL A 23 -0.77 1.93 8.80
N PHE A 24 -1.15 2.76 9.77
CA PHE A 24 -1.89 2.29 10.94
C PHE A 24 -3.32 2.83 10.96
N TRP A 25 -4.27 1.90 10.95
CA TRP A 25 -5.70 2.15 11.13
C TRP A 25 -6.06 1.94 12.59
N LYS A 26 -6.38 3.02 13.31
CA LYS A 26 -6.71 2.97 14.73
C LYS A 26 -8.18 2.64 14.94
N VAL A 27 -8.42 1.67 15.80
CA VAL A 27 -9.75 1.38 16.33
C VAL A 27 -10.21 2.49 17.28
N ARG A 28 -11.43 3.00 17.05
CA ARG A 28 -12.15 3.85 17.99
C ARG A 28 -13.30 3.06 18.60
N LEU A 29 -13.19 2.84 19.91
CA LEU A 29 -14.26 2.21 20.69
C LEU A 29 -15.48 3.13 20.73
N GLY A 30 -16.64 2.58 20.37
CA GLY A 30 -17.90 3.30 20.24
C GLY A 30 -19.00 2.41 19.67
N SER A 31 -20.19 2.99 19.47
CA SER A 31 -21.30 2.35 18.76
C SER A 31 -21.79 3.29 17.65
N PRO A 32 -21.42 3.04 16.38
CA PRO A 32 -20.63 1.91 15.88
C PRO A 32 -19.12 2.03 16.18
N MET A 33 -18.43 0.90 16.19
CA MET A 33 -16.97 0.83 16.29
C MET A 33 -16.37 1.09 14.91
N ILE A 34 -15.39 1.99 14.82
CA ILE A 34 -14.83 2.45 13.54
C ILE A 34 -13.30 2.40 13.56
N LEU A 35 -12.70 2.21 12.39
CA LEU A 35 -11.26 2.33 12.16
C LEU A 35 -10.96 3.58 11.35
N ASN A 36 -10.14 4.45 11.92
CA ASN A 36 -9.69 5.70 11.29
C ASN A 36 -8.21 5.63 10.97
N TRP A 37 -7.81 6.36 9.94
CA TRP A 37 -6.40 6.64 9.72
C TRP A 37 -5.79 7.36 10.93
N GLU A 38 -4.69 6.83 11.49
CA GLU A 38 -3.93 7.52 12.53
C GLU A 38 -2.59 8.04 12.00
N VAL A 39 -1.83 7.20 11.30
CA VAL A 39 -0.53 7.59 10.75
C VAL A 39 -0.14 6.69 9.60
N GLY A 40 0.60 7.24 8.64
CA GLY A 40 1.25 6.47 7.60
C GLY A 40 2.68 6.96 7.38
N TYR A 41 3.50 6.07 6.81
CA TYR A 41 4.88 6.30 6.43
C TYR A 41 5.06 5.80 5.00
N VAL A 42 5.71 6.60 4.16
CA VAL A 42 6.13 6.21 2.81
C VAL A 42 7.64 6.24 2.76
N HIS A 43 8.24 5.16 2.30
CA HIS A 43 9.68 5.08 2.09
C HIS A 43 10.07 6.02 0.95
N HIS A 44 11.01 6.93 1.20
CA HIS A 44 11.51 7.84 0.18
C HIS A 44 12.26 7.05 -0.90
N LEU A 45 11.60 6.86 -2.04
CA LEU A 45 12.23 6.29 -3.22
C LEU A 45 13.24 7.28 -3.78
N ARG A 46 14.40 6.78 -4.22
CA ARG A 46 15.38 7.66 -4.88
C ARG A 46 14.75 8.21 -6.18
N PRO A 47 15.12 9.43 -6.64
CA PRO A 47 14.57 10.00 -7.87
C PRO A 47 14.73 9.09 -9.11
N ILE A 48 15.82 8.31 -9.16
CA ILE A 48 16.11 7.36 -10.25
C ILE A 48 15.11 6.19 -10.23
N GLU A 49 14.94 5.54 -9.07
CA GLU A 49 13.97 4.45 -8.88
C GLU A 49 12.54 4.92 -9.16
N SER A 50 12.23 6.17 -8.79
CA SER A 50 10.93 6.79 -9.05
C SER A 50 10.65 6.93 -10.55
N MET A 51 11.63 7.35 -11.36
CA MET A 51 11.48 7.43 -12.82
C MET A 51 11.33 6.04 -13.45
N GLU A 52 12.08 5.04 -13.00
CA GLU A 52 11.97 3.66 -13.50
C GLU A 52 10.59 3.06 -13.20
N ILE A 53 10.05 3.29 -12.00
CA ILE A 53 8.68 2.85 -11.64
C ILE A 53 7.63 3.57 -12.49
N ILE A 54 7.74 4.89 -12.65
CA ILE A 54 6.81 5.67 -13.48
C ILE A 54 6.88 5.18 -14.93
N ALA A 55 8.08 5.01 -15.49
CA ALA A 55 8.27 4.52 -16.86
C ALA A 55 7.68 3.12 -17.04
N LYS A 56 7.95 2.21 -16.10
CA LYS A 56 7.39 0.84 -16.12
C LYS A 56 5.87 0.82 -16.04
N ASN A 57 5.28 1.70 -15.22
CA ASN A 57 3.83 1.80 -15.07
C ASN A 57 3.15 2.43 -16.30
N ILE A 58 3.78 3.41 -16.96
CA ILE A 58 3.21 4.10 -18.12
C ILE A 58 3.41 3.32 -19.43
N PHE A 59 4.62 2.79 -19.66
CA PHE A 59 5.01 2.25 -20.97
C PHE A 59 5.01 0.72 -21.02
N GLY A 60 4.83 0.04 -19.88
CA GLY A 60 4.94 -1.43 -19.79
C GLY A 60 6.36 -1.93 -20.09
N ASN A 61 6.57 -3.26 -20.02
CA ASN A 61 7.88 -3.90 -20.28
C ASN A 61 8.32 -3.84 -21.77
N THR A 62 7.78 -2.94 -22.59
CA THR A 62 8.00 -2.90 -24.06
C THR A 62 8.96 -1.76 -24.45
N MET A 63 10.01 -1.53 -23.67
CA MET A 63 11.06 -0.58 -24.02
C MET A 63 12.41 -1.32 -24.00
N ASP A 64 13.05 -1.39 -25.16
CA ASP A 64 14.47 -1.72 -25.28
C ASP A 64 15.29 -0.74 -24.43
N ASP A 65 16.35 -1.23 -23.76
CA ASP A 65 17.21 -0.52 -22.79
C ASP A 65 17.85 0.79 -23.36
N THR A 66 17.65 1.06 -24.64
CA THR A 66 18.25 2.16 -25.40
C THR A 66 17.57 3.53 -25.19
N PHE A 67 16.35 3.60 -24.66
CA PHE A 67 15.60 4.86 -24.50
C PHE A 67 15.27 5.23 -23.04
N LEU A 68 16.29 5.32 -22.19
CA LEU A 68 16.21 6.25 -21.06
C LEU A 68 16.34 7.67 -21.64
N PRO A 69 15.37 8.58 -21.46
CA PRO A 69 15.56 9.97 -21.85
C PRO A 69 16.76 10.51 -21.06
N GLN A 70 17.86 10.81 -21.76
CA GLN A 70 18.93 11.66 -21.23
C GLN A 70 18.36 13.07 -21.09
N CYS A 71 17.49 13.27 -20.11
CA CYS A 71 17.04 14.59 -19.72
C CYS A 71 18.13 15.19 -18.85
N GLU A 72 18.93 16.05 -19.47
CA GLU A 72 19.87 16.93 -18.81
C GLU A 72 19.21 17.61 -17.62
N ALA A 73 19.92 17.62 -16.49
CA ALA A 73 19.51 18.24 -15.25
C ALA A 73 19.38 19.77 -15.43
N SER A 74 18.23 20.25 -15.90
CA SER A 74 17.87 21.67 -15.81
C SER A 74 17.11 21.92 -14.51
N MET A 75 17.74 22.70 -13.64
CA MET A 75 17.17 23.16 -12.38
C MET A 75 15.89 24.01 -12.56
N TYR A 76 15.05 23.95 -11.51
CA TYR A 76 13.92 24.80 -11.12
C TYR A 76 12.58 24.62 -11.87
N ASP A 77 11.61 23.97 -11.22
CA ASP A 77 10.33 24.61 -10.83
C ASP A 77 9.52 23.71 -9.85
N GLY A 78 9.54 24.07 -8.56
CA GLY A 78 8.41 24.25 -7.64
C GLY A 78 7.21 23.29 -7.53
N ARG A 79 7.08 22.21 -8.29
CA ARG A 79 5.96 21.28 -8.20
C ARG A 79 6.48 19.86 -8.33
N SER A 80 7.05 19.37 -7.23
CA SER A 80 7.43 17.97 -7.08
C SER A 80 6.24 17.11 -7.52
N GLY A 81 6.36 16.44 -8.66
CA GLY A 81 5.41 15.40 -9.07
C GLY A 81 5.41 14.35 -7.97
N GLU A 82 4.45 14.44 -7.06
CA GLU A 82 4.39 13.57 -5.90
C GLU A 82 4.29 12.14 -6.39
N HIS A 83 5.21 11.29 -5.90
CA HIS A 83 5.26 9.91 -6.31
C HIS A 83 3.87 9.24 -6.09
N PRO A 84 3.35 8.42 -7.03
CA PRO A 84 1.99 7.90 -6.97
C PRO A 84 1.59 7.25 -5.64
N ILE A 85 2.54 6.58 -4.97
CA ILE A 85 2.32 5.99 -3.63
C ILE A 85 2.00 7.05 -2.57
N ASN A 86 2.67 8.22 -2.60
CA ASN A 86 2.38 9.30 -1.66
C ASN A 86 0.95 9.83 -1.83
N LEU A 87 0.50 9.96 -3.07
CA LEU A 87 -0.87 10.39 -3.39
C LEU A 87 -1.89 9.37 -2.88
N VAL A 88 -1.67 8.09 -3.13
CA VAL A 88 -2.59 7.04 -2.66
C VAL A 88 -2.61 6.97 -1.13
N VAL A 89 -1.47 7.09 -0.46
CA VAL A 89 -1.40 7.14 1.01
C VAL A 89 -2.09 8.38 1.58
N ALA A 90 -1.98 9.52 0.90
CA ALA A 90 -2.73 10.72 1.25
C ALA A 90 -4.24 10.54 1.06
N ASP A 91 -4.68 9.90 -0.01
CA ASP A 91 -6.09 9.59 -0.25
C ASP A 91 -6.64 8.61 0.79
N MET A 92 -5.88 7.58 1.19
CA MET A 92 -6.25 6.66 2.26
C MET A 92 -6.52 7.37 3.58
N SER A 93 -5.83 8.48 3.87
CA SER A 93 -6.02 9.22 5.13
C SER A 93 -7.44 9.77 5.32
N ARG A 94 -8.23 9.80 4.24
CA ARG A 94 -9.62 10.27 4.21
C ARG A 94 -10.63 9.14 4.42
N LEU A 95 -10.18 7.89 4.37
CA LEU A 95 -11.03 6.71 4.51
C LEU A 95 -11.31 6.38 5.97
N GLN A 96 -12.45 5.74 6.20
CA GLN A 96 -12.87 5.18 7.48
C GLN A 96 -13.58 3.86 7.21
N TYR A 97 -13.42 2.92 8.14
CA TYR A 97 -14.02 1.59 8.04
C TYR A 97 -14.89 1.33 9.25
N ALA A 98 -16.11 0.83 9.04
CA ALA A 98 -16.86 0.27 10.14
C ALA A 98 -16.26 -1.09 10.54
N TRP A 99 -16.34 -1.43 11.82
CA TRP A 99 -15.89 -2.73 12.31
C TRP A 99 -16.62 -3.86 11.60
N GLY A 100 -15.87 -4.77 10.97
CA GLY A 100 -16.43 -5.87 10.17
C GLY A 100 -16.81 -5.51 8.73
N GLU A 101 -16.64 -4.26 8.31
CA GLU A 101 -16.97 -3.81 6.95
C GLU A 101 -15.74 -3.31 6.18
N GLY A 102 -15.70 -3.59 4.89
CA GLY A 102 -14.52 -3.31 4.06
C GLY A 102 -13.31 -4.16 4.47
N VAL A 103 -12.22 -4.05 3.72
CA VAL A 103 -11.09 -4.97 3.89
C VAL A 103 -10.38 -4.80 5.24
N VAL A 104 -10.26 -3.55 5.70
CA VAL A 104 -9.62 -3.21 6.97
C VAL A 104 -10.53 -3.57 8.15
N GLY A 105 -11.84 -3.28 8.05
CA GLY A 105 -12.81 -3.60 9.09
C GLY A 105 -13.02 -5.10 9.27
N GLU A 106 -13.01 -5.87 8.19
CA GLU A 106 -13.09 -7.32 8.22
C GLU A 106 -11.86 -7.94 8.91
N VAL A 107 -10.65 -7.48 8.58
CA VAL A 107 -9.40 -7.93 9.25
C VAL A 107 -9.43 -7.61 10.74
N ALA A 108 -9.92 -6.42 11.12
CA ALA A 108 -10.07 -6.04 12.52
C ALA A 108 -11.06 -6.96 13.26
N CYS A 109 -12.20 -7.27 12.63
CA CYS A 109 -13.26 -8.08 13.21
C CYS A 109 -12.85 -9.56 13.35
N THR A 110 -12.25 -10.13 12.30
CA THR A 110 -11.86 -11.54 12.25
C THR A 110 -10.58 -11.82 13.04
N GLY A 111 -9.69 -10.83 13.18
CA GLY A 111 -8.36 -11.04 13.75
C GLY A 111 -7.45 -11.87 12.85
N CYS A 112 -7.83 -12.08 11.59
CA CYS A 112 -7.03 -12.80 10.60
C CYS A 112 -6.21 -11.83 9.75
N HIS A 113 -4.95 -12.17 9.46
CA HIS A 113 -4.17 -11.40 8.50
C HIS A 113 -4.72 -11.60 7.08
N CYS A 114 -4.61 -10.57 6.24
CA CYS A 114 -4.98 -10.63 4.84
C CYS A 114 -3.77 -10.30 3.97
N TRP A 115 -3.46 -11.18 3.03
CA TRP A 115 -2.36 -11.01 2.08
C TRP A 115 -2.94 -11.02 0.68
N VAL A 116 -2.70 -9.96 -0.09
CA VAL A 116 -3.29 -9.78 -1.43
C VAL A 116 -2.23 -9.36 -2.41
N THR A 117 -2.19 -10.03 -3.55
CA THR A 117 -1.30 -9.74 -4.67
C THR A 117 -2.07 -9.13 -5.84
N ILE A 118 -1.35 -8.57 -6.81
CA ILE A 118 -1.97 -8.08 -8.04
C ILE A 118 -2.66 -9.20 -8.82
N GLU A 119 -2.14 -10.43 -8.76
CA GLU A 119 -2.75 -11.60 -9.39
C GLU A 119 -4.13 -11.92 -8.80
N ASP A 120 -4.28 -11.79 -7.48
CA ASP A 120 -5.57 -11.98 -6.81
C ASP A 120 -6.62 -10.98 -7.33
N ILE A 121 -6.23 -9.72 -7.52
CA ILE A 121 -7.11 -8.68 -8.09
C ILE A 121 -7.47 -8.98 -9.54
N LEU A 122 -6.47 -9.31 -10.37
CA LEU A 122 -6.69 -9.65 -11.76
C LEU A 122 -7.63 -10.85 -11.90
N THR A 123 -7.48 -11.84 -11.02
CA THR A 123 -8.37 -12.99 -10.94
C THR A 123 -9.78 -12.58 -10.53
N CYS A 124 -9.94 -11.73 -9.51
CA CYS A 124 -11.26 -11.23 -9.12
C CYS A 124 -11.96 -10.49 -10.27
N VAL A 125 -11.25 -9.61 -10.99
CA VAL A 125 -11.79 -8.89 -12.15
C VAL A 125 -12.16 -9.85 -13.28
N ALA A 126 -11.28 -10.79 -13.63
CA ALA A 126 -11.53 -11.78 -14.67
C ALA A 126 -12.74 -12.68 -14.37
N MET A 127 -12.96 -13.00 -13.09
CA MET A 127 -14.09 -13.80 -12.61
C MET A 127 -15.36 -12.97 -12.38
N GLY A 128 -15.32 -11.65 -12.61
CA GLY A 128 -16.47 -10.75 -12.43
C GLY A 128 -16.82 -10.47 -10.97
N TYR A 129 -15.91 -10.74 -10.02
CA TYR A 129 -16.08 -10.40 -8.62
C TYR A 129 -15.84 -8.90 -8.39
N LYS A 130 -16.59 -8.34 -7.43
CA LYS A 130 -16.41 -6.94 -7.02
C LYS A 130 -15.13 -6.83 -6.19
N CYS A 131 -14.08 -6.26 -6.79
CA CYS A 131 -12.89 -5.86 -6.04
C CYS A 131 -13.19 -4.61 -5.19
N PRO A 132 -12.63 -4.53 -3.97
CA PRO A 132 -12.59 -3.28 -3.21
C PRO A 132 -11.93 -2.17 -4.04
N GLU A 133 -12.63 -1.05 -4.24
CA GLU A 133 -12.13 0.09 -5.03
C GLU A 133 -10.83 0.67 -4.46
N GLU A 134 -10.70 0.61 -3.14
CA GLU A 134 -9.50 1.01 -2.39
C GLU A 134 -8.24 0.21 -2.72
N TRP A 135 -8.38 -1.05 -3.15
CA TRP A 135 -7.26 -1.82 -3.65
C TRP A 135 -6.88 -1.34 -5.05
N LEU A 136 -7.85 -1.08 -5.91
CA LEU A 136 -7.61 -0.66 -7.30
C LEU A 136 -6.72 0.57 -7.38
N LEU A 137 -6.95 1.58 -6.54
CA LEU A 137 -6.09 2.78 -6.50
C LEU A 137 -4.65 2.47 -6.09
N GLN A 138 -4.45 1.57 -5.12
CA GLN A 138 -3.12 1.13 -4.69
C GLN A 138 -2.40 0.39 -5.81
N PHE A 139 -3.07 -0.56 -6.47
CA PHE A 139 -2.50 -1.31 -7.59
C PHE A 139 -2.22 -0.42 -8.80
N ALA A 140 -3.06 0.58 -9.07
CA ALA A 140 -2.82 1.58 -10.12
C ALA A 140 -1.58 2.47 -9.84
N ALA A 141 -1.23 2.68 -8.57
CA ALA A 141 0.02 3.34 -8.18
C ALA A 141 1.26 2.42 -8.26
N GLY A 142 1.11 1.20 -8.74
CA GLY A 142 2.21 0.24 -8.96
C GLY A 142 2.45 -0.72 -7.79
N ILE A 143 1.66 -0.65 -6.72
CA ILE A 143 1.70 -1.64 -5.64
C ILE A 143 1.33 -3.00 -6.23
N LYS A 144 2.06 -4.04 -5.84
CA LYS A 144 1.83 -5.42 -6.27
C LYS A 144 1.48 -6.36 -5.14
N THR A 145 1.74 -5.96 -3.90
CA THR A 145 1.40 -6.76 -2.72
C THR A 145 0.96 -5.86 -1.58
N ILE A 146 -0.15 -6.21 -0.95
CA ILE A 146 -0.69 -5.58 0.24
C ILE A 146 -0.79 -6.63 1.34
N LEU A 147 -0.36 -6.27 2.56
CA LEU A 147 -0.53 -7.07 3.76
C LEU A 147 -1.28 -6.26 4.81
N LEU A 148 -2.36 -6.84 5.34
CA LEU A 148 -3.09 -6.35 6.51
C LEU A 148 -2.82 -7.27 7.70
N VAL A 149 -2.32 -6.71 8.80
CA VAL A 149 -2.04 -7.41 10.05
C VAL A 149 -2.88 -6.80 11.17
N PRO A 150 -3.78 -7.58 11.80
CA PRO A 150 -4.54 -7.11 12.94
C PRO A 150 -3.65 -6.94 14.17
N LEU A 151 -3.69 -5.77 14.79
CA LEU A 151 -2.97 -5.41 16.02
C LEU A 151 -3.98 -5.13 17.14
N LEU A 152 -4.82 -6.12 17.44
CA LEU A 152 -5.94 -5.94 18.38
C LEU A 152 -5.45 -5.72 19.83
N PRO A 153 -6.20 -4.93 20.63
CA PRO A 153 -7.42 -4.18 20.28
C PRO A 153 -7.15 -2.82 19.61
N HIS A 154 -5.90 -2.52 19.23
CA HIS A 154 -5.47 -1.18 18.87
C HIS A 154 -5.84 -0.79 17.43
N GLY A 155 -5.78 -1.71 16.49
CA GLY A 155 -5.93 -1.36 15.08
C GLY A 155 -5.53 -2.43 14.09
N VAL A 156 -5.29 -2.01 12.86
CA VAL A 156 -4.78 -2.82 11.75
C VAL A 156 -3.58 -2.11 11.14
N LEU A 157 -2.49 -2.84 10.97
CA LEU A 157 -1.32 -2.41 10.21
C LEU A 157 -1.50 -2.82 8.75
N GLN A 158 -1.37 -1.87 7.83
CA GLN A 158 -1.37 -2.12 6.39
C GLN A 158 0.01 -1.80 5.82
N LEU A 159 0.57 -2.74 5.06
CA LEU A 159 1.84 -2.60 4.36
C LEU A 159 1.63 -2.77 2.87
N GLY A 160 2.35 -2.02 2.04
CA GLY A 160 2.31 -2.18 0.59
C GLY A 160 3.69 -2.22 -0.05
N SER A 161 3.86 -3.09 -1.03
CA SER A 161 5.11 -3.34 -1.76
C SER A 161 4.92 -3.17 -3.26
N LEU A 162 5.97 -2.71 -3.94
CA LEU A 162 6.06 -2.68 -5.42
C LEU A 162 6.50 -4.01 -6.02
N GLU A 163 6.97 -4.91 -5.16
CA GLU A 163 7.35 -6.27 -5.51
C GLU A 163 6.17 -7.19 -5.24
N GLU A 164 6.04 -8.20 -6.10
CA GLU A 164 5.12 -9.29 -5.84
C GLU A 164 5.79 -10.27 -4.90
N ILE A 165 5.20 -10.41 -3.71
CA ILE A 165 5.74 -11.27 -2.67
C ILE A 165 4.71 -12.36 -2.46
N SER A 166 5.08 -13.60 -2.75
CA SER A 166 4.24 -14.76 -2.50
C SER A 166 4.00 -14.87 -0.99
N GLY A 167 2.77 -14.62 -0.55
CA GLY A 167 2.37 -14.93 0.82
C GLY A 167 2.57 -16.42 1.06
N TYR A 168 3.05 -16.83 2.24
CA TYR A 168 3.07 -18.23 2.63
C TYR A 168 1.63 -18.76 2.70
N ARG A 169 1.08 -19.17 1.55
CA ARG A 169 -0.08 -20.05 1.48
C ARG A 169 0.44 -21.40 1.94
N GLY A 170 0.28 -21.70 3.23
CA GLY A 170 0.56 -23.03 3.74
C GLY A 170 -0.08 -24.04 2.80
N SER A 171 0.74 -24.87 2.16
CA SER A 171 0.29 -25.99 1.35
C SER A 171 -0.42 -26.96 2.29
N GLY A 172 -1.72 -26.77 2.44
CA GLY A 172 -2.62 -27.76 3.01
C GLY A 172 -2.76 -28.92 2.04
N SER A 173 -1.75 -29.79 2.01
CA SER A 173 -1.91 -31.15 1.52
C SER A 173 -2.69 -31.94 2.57
N ASN A 174 -3.95 -32.23 2.27
CA ASN A 174 -4.68 -33.39 2.78
C ASN A 174 -5.06 -34.27 1.60
#